data_AF-A0A8T9C232-F1
#
_entry.id   AF-A0A8T9C232-F1
#
_cell.length_a   1.000
_cell.length_b   1.000
_cell.length_c   1.000
_cell.angle_alpha   90.00
_cell.angle_beta   90.00
_cell.angle_gamma   90.00
#
_symmetry.space_group_name_H-M   'P 1'
#
loop_
_entity.id
_entity.type
_entity.pdbx_description
1 polymer ?
#
loop_
_entity_poly.entity_id
_entity_poly.type
_entity_poly.pdbx_seq_one_letter_code
_entity_poly.pdbx_strand_id
1 'polypeptide(L)'
;MAEENLVANFDAMSLFRPPIVRSATAALDRSLFSKTIPIAAARVLDVKKVSQLRTQLGKSNELLRLERFQGVQLDPDPARASKGGKCLLLQPEVKAENPTTWSQTMQEAIQREDISVIPYDLKLDYDYWQYRTYVDEFDTWRLSSDRTS
;
A
#
# COMPACT_ATOMS: atom_id res chain seq x y z
N MET A 1 2.07 -28.33 10.11
CA MET A 1 1.25 -27.40 9.31
C MET A 1 1.68 -25.93 9.44
N ALA A 2 2.87 -25.61 9.98
CA ALA A 2 3.34 -24.22 10.15
C ALA A 2 4.41 -23.78 9.12
N GLU A 3 4.85 -24.69 8.24
CA GLU A 3 6.05 -24.48 7.41
C GLU A 3 5.72 -23.95 6.01
N GLU A 4 4.51 -24.17 5.50
CA GLU A 4 4.09 -23.71 4.17
C GLU A 4 3.84 -22.19 4.13
N ASN A 5 3.38 -21.62 5.24
CA ASN A 5 3.09 -20.19 5.36
C ASN A 5 4.36 -19.31 5.38
N LEU A 6 5.51 -19.88 5.75
CA LEU A 6 6.77 -19.15 5.89
C LEU A 6 7.50 -18.99 4.55
N VAL A 7 7.33 -19.95 3.63
CA VAL A 7 7.93 -19.94 2.29
C VAL A 7 7.23 -18.92 1.39
N ALA A 8 5.89 -18.86 1.41
CA ALA A 8 5.13 -17.85 0.67
C ALA A 8 5.49 -16.42 1.12
N ASN A 9 5.59 -16.21 2.45
CA ASN A 9 5.99 -14.92 3.01
C ASN A 9 7.43 -14.53 2.64
N PHE A 10 8.36 -15.49 2.51
CA PHE A 10 9.74 -15.22 2.09
C PHE A 10 9.84 -14.82 0.60
N ASP A 11 9.06 -15.45 -0.26
CA ASP A 11 9.00 -15.12 -1.69
C ASP A 11 8.34 -13.76 -1.95
N ALA A 12 7.26 -13.46 -1.22
CA ALA A 12 6.63 -12.14 -1.24
C ALA A 12 7.60 -11.03 -0.79
N MET A 13 8.41 -11.27 0.25
CA MET A 13 9.45 -10.33 0.70
C MET A 13 10.62 -10.22 -0.28
N SER A 14 10.87 -11.23 -1.13
CA SER A 14 11.89 -11.17 -2.18
C SER A 14 11.49 -10.25 -3.34
N LEU A 15 10.19 -10.12 -3.63
CA LEU A 15 9.66 -9.18 -4.63
C LEU A 15 9.96 -7.73 -4.26
N PHE A 16 10.05 -7.46 -2.97
CA PHE A 16 10.35 -6.15 -2.41
C PHE A 16 11.83 -5.93 -2.10
N ARG A 17 12.74 -6.81 -2.55
CA ARG A 17 14.21 -6.63 -2.45
C ARG A 17 14.75 -5.72 -3.57
N PRO A 18 15.90 -5.04 -3.36
CA PRO A 18 16.42 -4.14 -4.36
C PRO A 18 16.90 -4.99 -5.52
N PRO A 19 16.75 -4.53 -6.77
CA PRO A 19 17.41 -5.19 -7.89
C PRO A 19 18.93 -5.25 -7.59
N ILE A 20 19.51 -6.45 -7.66
CA ILE A 20 20.93 -6.66 -7.43
C ILE A 20 21.69 -6.18 -8.68
N VAL A 21 22.03 -4.89 -8.71
CA VAL A 21 22.84 -4.32 -9.80
C VAL A 21 24.32 -4.46 -9.41
N ARG A 22 25.01 -5.48 -9.95
CA ARG A 22 26.43 -5.74 -9.67
C ARG A 22 27.40 -4.76 -10.37
N SER A 23 26.88 -3.77 -11.08
CA SER A 23 27.63 -2.93 -12.03
C SER A 23 27.49 -1.45 -11.67
N ALA A 24 28.14 -1.00 -10.59
CA ALA A 24 28.17 0.43 -10.22
C ALA A 24 29.61 0.92 -10.06
N THR A 25 30.29 1.15 -11.19
CA THR A 25 31.66 1.70 -11.23
C THR A 25 31.77 3.06 -11.92
N ALA A 26 30.71 3.65 -12.50
CA ALA A 26 30.87 4.91 -13.26
C ALA A 26 29.75 5.96 -13.10
N ALA A 27 28.48 5.61 -12.99
CA ALA A 27 27.40 6.53 -12.66
C ALA A 27 26.17 5.73 -12.22
N LEU A 28 25.50 6.16 -11.15
CA LEU A 28 24.34 5.46 -10.64
C LEU A 28 23.10 5.89 -11.41
N ASP A 29 22.64 5.05 -12.34
CA ASP A 29 21.39 5.29 -13.06
C ASP A 29 20.20 4.95 -12.15
N ARG A 30 19.60 6.00 -11.58
CA ARG A 30 18.47 5.91 -10.64
C ARG A 30 17.22 5.27 -11.26
N SER A 31 17.09 5.32 -12.59
CA SER A 31 15.96 4.75 -13.31
C SER A 31 15.95 3.20 -13.30
N LEU A 32 17.10 2.58 -13.05
CA LEU A 32 17.23 1.13 -12.94
C LEU A 32 16.77 0.56 -11.58
N PHE A 33 16.46 1.44 -10.62
CA PHE A 33 16.08 1.08 -9.25
C PHE A 33 14.62 1.44 -8.90
N SER A 34 13.77 1.63 -9.92
CA SER A 34 12.33 1.69 -9.75
C SER A 34 11.68 0.37 -10.15
N LYS A 35 10.91 -0.25 -9.25
CA LYS A 35 10.14 -1.46 -9.54
C LYS A 35 8.66 -1.15 -9.36
N THR A 36 7.90 -1.31 -10.43
CA THR A 36 6.44 -1.28 -10.37
C THR A 36 5.93 -2.69 -10.18
N ILE A 37 5.14 -2.91 -9.14
CA ILE A 37 4.52 -4.20 -8.83
C ILE A 37 3.01 -4.01 -8.94
N PRO A 38 2.33 -4.71 -9.86
CA PRO A 38 0.88 -4.69 -9.91
C PRO A 38 0.36 -5.43 -8.67
N ILE A 39 -0.33 -4.71 -7.80
CA ILE A 39 -0.97 -5.24 -6.60
C ILE A 39 -2.44 -4.84 -6.57
N ALA A 40 -3.16 -5.24 -5.52
CA ALA A 40 -4.48 -4.73 -5.24
C ALA A 40 -4.43 -3.67 -4.14
N ALA A 41 -5.38 -2.73 -4.16
CA ALA A 41 -5.66 -1.82 -3.07
C ALA A 41 -7.13 -1.91 -2.68
N ALA A 42 -7.40 -1.95 -1.38
CA ALA A 42 -8.74 -1.76 -0.83
C ALA A 42 -9.01 -0.25 -0.71
N ARG A 43 -9.73 0.30 -1.68
CA ARG A 43 -10.33 1.63 -1.62
C ARG A 43 -11.33 1.67 -0.47
N VAL A 44 -11.17 2.63 0.45
CA VAL A 44 -12.10 2.81 1.55
C VAL A 44 -13.22 3.75 1.12
N LEU A 45 -14.46 3.28 1.22
CA LEU A 45 -15.63 4.06 0.83
C LEU A 45 -16.08 5.02 1.94
N ASP A 46 -15.88 4.62 3.21
CA ASP A 46 -16.14 5.47 4.38
C ASP A 46 -14.83 5.83 5.11
N VAL A 47 -14.40 7.10 4.98
CA VAL A 47 -13.16 7.61 5.59
C VAL A 47 -13.16 7.47 7.11
N LYS A 48 -14.34 7.45 7.76
CA LYS A 48 -14.46 7.27 9.23
C LYS A 48 -14.05 5.86 9.66
N LYS A 49 -14.22 4.87 8.78
CA LYS A 49 -13.91 3.46 9.05
C LYS A 49 -12.48 3.06 8.70
N VAL A 50 -11.67 3.96 8.13
CA VAL A 50 -10.28 3.67 7.71
C VAL A 50 -9.47 3.05 8.85
N SER A 51 -9.55 3.62 10.05
CA SER A 51 -8.79 3.09 11.20
C SER A 51 -9.25 1.69 11.59
N GLN A 52 -10.55 1.44 11.61
CA GLN A 52 -11.13 0.13 11.92
C GLN A 52 -10.75 -0.91 10.86
N LEU A 53 -10.92 -0.57 9.59
CA LEU A 53 -10.59 -1.42 8.45
C LEU A 53 -9.10 -1.74 8.42
N ARG A 54 -8.25 -0.75 8.69
CA ARG A 54 -6.80 -0.96 8.82
C ARG A 54 -6.48 -1.99 9.91
N THR A 55 -7.13 -1.92 11.07
CA THR A 55 -6.91 -2.91 12.13
C THR A 55 -7.47 -4.28 11.74
N GLN A 56 -8.65 -4.35 11.12
CA GLN A 56 -9.27 -5.60 10.69
C GLN A 56 -8.44 -6.31 9.61
N LEU A 57 -8.12 -5.62 8.53
CA LEU A 57 -7.27 -6.14 7.45
C LEU A 57 -5.83 -6.39 7.92
N GLY A 58 -5.39 -5.64 8.94
CA GLY A 58 -4.14 -5.90 9.63
C GLY A 58 -4.15 -7.23 10.37
N LYS A 59 -5.27 -7.61 11.02
CA LYS A 59 -5.42 -8.89 11.73
C LYS A 59 -5.55 -10.08 10.79
N SER A 60 -6.20 -9.92 9.64
CA SER A 60 -6.28 -10.96 8.59
C SER A 60 -4.98 -11.13 7.80
N ASN A 61 -3.95 -10.32 8.08
CA ASN A 61 -2.67 -10.30 7.38
C ASN A 61 -2.78 -9.97 5.88
N GLU A 62 -3.82 -9.24 5.47
CA GLU A 62 -4.03 -8.88 4.07
C GLU A 62 -3.43 -7.53 3.71
N LEU A 63 -3.12 -6.70 4.71
CA LEU A 63 -2.42 -5.44 4.49
C LEU A 63 -0.97 -5.69 4.07
N LEU A 64 -0.54 -4.89 3.10
CA LEU A 64 0.86 -4.81 2.73
C LEU A 64 1.67 -4.30 3.92
N ARG A 65 2.50 -5.18 4.48
CA ARG A 65 3.42 -4.86 5.58
C ARG A 65 4.83 -4.79 5.02
N LEU A 66 5.27 -3.58 4.74
CA LEU A 66 6.67 -3.29 4.44
C LEU A 66 7.21 -2.42 5.58
N GLU A 67 8.40 -2.73 6.09
CA GLU A 67 9.00 -2.00 7.23
C GLU A 67 9.03 -0.48 7.04
N ARG A 68 9.14 -0.03 5.79
CA ARG A 68 9.37 1.38 5.44
C ARG A 68 8.26 2.00 4.61
N PHE A 69 7.20 1.25 4.29
CA PHE A 69 6.09 1.73 3.47
C PHE A 69 4.81 1.81 4.30
N GLN A 70 4.12 2.95 4.24
CA GLN A 70 2.80 3.05 4.83
C GLN A 70 1.79 2.36 3.93
N GLY A 71 1.20 1.25 4.41
CA GLY A 71 0.14 0.53 3.72
C GLY A 71 -1.17 1.34 3.56
N VAL A 72 -1.25 2.56 4.09
CA VAL A 72 -2.35 3.50 3.86
C VAL A 72 -1.87 4.56 2.88
N GLN A 73 -2.53 4.69 1.75
CA GLN A 73 -2.23 5.68 0.72
C GLN A 73 -3.48 6.52 0.42
N LEU A 74 -3.29 7.63 -0.30
CA LEU A 74 -4.42 8.38 -0.87
C LEU A 74 -5.08 7.55 -1.98
N ASP A 75 -6.37 7.74 -2.18
CA ASP A 75 -7.08 7.08 -3.28
C ASP A 75 -6.42 7.42 -4.63
N PRO A 76 -6.17 6.44 -5.53
CA PRO A 76 -5.63 6.73 -6.86
C PRO A 76 -6.57 7.60 -7.72
N ASP A 77 -7.86 7.70 -7.37
CA ASP A 77 -8.79 8.62 -8.01
C ASP A 77 -8.59 10.04 -7.42
N PRO A 78 -8.14 11.03 -8.23
CA PRO A 78 -7.88 12.38 -7.76
C PRO A 78 -9.13 13.09 -7.21
N ALA A 79 -10.32 12.72 -7.68
CA ALA A 79 -11.58 13.29 -7.17
C ALA A 79 -11.87 12.82 -5.74
N ARG A 80 -11.47 11.60 -5.38
CA ARG A 80 -11.59 11.05 -4.04
C ARG A 80 -10.43 11.49 -3.15
N ALA A 81 -9.20 11.48 -3.67
CA ALA A 81 -8.02 11.97 -2.95
C ALA A 81 -8.21 13.42 -2.47
N SER A 82 -8.75 14.28 -3.32
CA SER A 82 -9.04 15.68 -2.98
C SER A 82 -10.03 15.83 -1.82
N LYS A 83 -10.92 14.84 -1.63
CA LYS A 83 -11.90 14.74 -0.54
C LYS A 83 -11.37 13.99 0.69
N GLY A 84 -10.09 13.62 0.70
CA GLY A 84 -9.48 12.84 1.79
C GLY A 84 -9.77 11.34 1.72
N GLY A 85 -10.18 10.83 0.55
CA GLY A 85 -10.33 9.40 0.28
C GLY A 85 -8.99 8.67 0.43
N LYS A 86 -9.04 7.49 1.05
CA LYS A 86 -7.87 6.66 1.34
C LYS A 86 -8.04 5.27 0.74
N CYS A 87 -6.92 4.67 0.39
CA CYS A 87 -6.84 3.26 0.04
C CYS A 87 -5.84 2.55 0.94
N LEU A 88 -6.09 1.26 1.16
CA LEU A 88 -5.25 0.37 1.92
C LEU A 88 -4.58 -0.59 0.95
N LEU A 89 -3.26 -0.54 0.85
CA LEU A 89 -2.51 -1.44 -0.03
C LEU A 89 -2.59 -2.86 0.52
N LEU A 90 -2.90 -3.79 -0.36
CA LEU A 90 -3.04 -5.20 -0.04
C LEU A 90 -1.76 -5.95 -0.41
N GLN A 91 -1.59 -7.11 0.20
CA GLN A 91 -0.50 -8.01 -0.15
C GLN A 91 -0.59 -8.43 -1.62
N PRO A 92 0.55 -8.70 -2.28
CA PRO A 92 0.58 -9.11 -3.69
C PRO A 92 -0.13 -10.46 -3.94
N GLU A 93 -0.34 -11.25 -2.89
CA GLU A 93 -1.12 -12.50 -2.93
C GLU A 93 -2.61 -12.24 -3.17
N VAL A 94 -3.10 -11.06 -2.75
CA VAL A 94 -4.50 -10.66 -2.90
C VAL A 94 -4.68 -10.00 -4.26
N LYS A 95 -5.50 -10.62 -5.12
CA LYS A 95 -5.78 -10.11 -6.46
C LYS A 95 -7.16 -9.46 -6.53
N ALA A 96 -7.23 -8.27 -7.14
CA ALA A 96 -8.50 -7.57 -7.35
C ALA A 96 -9.47 -8.37 -8.24
N GLU A 97 -8.95 -9.20 -9.13
CA GLU A 97 -9.72 -9.98 -10.10
C GLU A 97 -10.19 -11.34 -9.54
N ASN A 98 -9.61 -11.80 -8.43
CA ASN A 98 -9.89 -13.15 -7.91
C ASN A 98 -10.41 -13.10 -6.46
N PRO A 99 -11.74 -13.16 -6.25
CA PRO A 99 -12.35 -13.11 -4.93
C PRO A 99 -12.02 -14.32 -4.04
N THR A 100 -11.53 -15.41 -4.63
CA THR A 100 -11.04 -16.59 -3.90
C THR A 100 -9.79 -16.28 -3.07
N THR A 101 -9.04 -15.23 -3.45
CA THR A 101 -7.86 -14.77 -2.69
C THR A 101 -8.22 -13.89 -1.50
N TRP A 102 -9.48 -13.47 -1.38
CA TRP A 102 -9.94 -12.57 -0.32
C TRP A 102 -10.28 -13.37 0.92
N SER A 103 -9.80 -12.93 2.10
CA SER A 103 -10.24 -13.51 3.35
C SER A 103 -11.72 -13.20 3.60
N GLN A 104 -12.33 -13.97 4.49
CA GLN A 104 -13.69 -13.73 4.95
C GLN A 104 -13.88 -12.29 5.48
N THR A 105 -12.86 -11.71 6.15
CA THR A 105 -12.94 -10.34 6.66
C THR A 105 -13.05 -9.31 5.53
N MET A 106 -12.31 -9.50 4.44
CA MET A 106 -12.37 -8.63 3.27
C MET A 106 -13.70 -8.78 2.53
N GLN A 107 -14.17 -10.02 2.34
CA GLN A 107 -15.47 -10.27 1.72
C GLN A 107 -16.62 -9.63 2.50
N GLU A 108 -16.61 -9.73 3.83
CA GLU A 108 -17.60 -9.06 4.69
C GLU A 108 -17.53 -7.54 4.57
N ALA A 109 -16.34 -6.95 4.52
CA ALA A 109 -16.17 -5.51 4.35
C ALA A 109 -16.63 -5.02 2.96
N ILE A 110 -16.44 -5.83 1.91
CA ILE A 110 -16.96 -5.54 0.56
C ILE A 110 -18.49 -5.65 0.54
N GLN A 111 -19.06 -6.70 1.15
CA GLN A 111 -20.52 -6.88 1.25
C GLN A 111 -21.21 -5.75 2.03
N ARG A 112 -20.52 -5.17 3.01
CA ARG A 112 -20.99 -4.01 3.77
C ARG A 112 -20.79 -2.67 3.05
N GLU A 113 -20.22 -2.70 1.84
CA GLU A 113 -19.83 -1.51 1.08
C GLU A 113 -18.89 -0.57 1.87
N ASP A 114 -18.08 -1.14 2.77
CA ASP A 114 -17.09 -0.39 3.53
C ASP A 114 -15.81 -0.17 2.70
N ILE A 115 -15.48 -1.15 1.86
CA ILE A 115 -14.32 -1.14 0.96
C ILE A 115 -14.68 -1.63 -0.44
N SER A 116 -13.88 -1.21 -1.42
CA SER A 116 -13.89 -1.69 -2.79
C SER A 116 -12.47 -2.08 -3.18
N VAL A 117 -12.29 -3.23 -3.82
CA VAL A 117 -10.96 -3.69 -4.25
C VAL A 117 -10.70 -3.19 -5.67
N ILE A 118 -9.58 -2.50 -5.85
CA ILE A 118 -9.14 -1.96 -7.14
C ILE A 118 -7.73 -2.43 -7.47
N PRO A 119 -7.38 -2.62 -8.76
CA PRO A 119 -6.00 -2.80 -9.15
C PRO A 119 -5.20 -1.52 -8.82
N TYR A 120 -3.98 -1.70 -8.33
CA TYR A 120 -3.09 -0.62 -7.92
C TYR A 120 -1.65 -0.94 -8.28
N ASP A 121 -1.00 -0.03 -8.99
CA ASP A 121 0.42 -0.18 -9.33
C ASP A 121 1.28 0.42 -8.23
N LEU A 122 1.87 -0.44 -7.41
CA LEU A 122 2.81 -0.01 -6.39
C LEU A 122 4.15 0.29 -7.03
N LYS A 123 4.49 1.58 -7.09
CA LYS A 123 5.78 2.07 -7.55
C LYS A 123 6.75 2.15 -6.37
N LEU A 124 7.78 1.31 -6.37
CA LEU A 124 8.87 1.35 -5.40
C LEU A 124 10.10 1.94 -6.10
N ASP A 125 10.35 3.22 -5.86
CA ASP A 125 11.46 3.96 -6.45
C ASP A 125 12.73 3.87 -5.59
N TYR A 126 13.85 4.36 -6.12
CA TYR A 126 15.15 4.41 -5.44
C TYR A 126 15.09 5.11 -4.06
N ASP A 127 14.19 6.09 -3.87
CA ASP A 127 13.99 6.75 -2.58
C ASP A 127 13.49 5.78 -1.51
N TYR A 128 12.68 4.76 -1.84
CA TYR A 128 12.30 3.70 -0.90
C TYR A 128 13.53 2.92 -0.40
N TRP A 129 14.53 2.75 -1.26
CA TRP A 129 15.77 2.04 -0.99
C TRP A 129 16.80 2.88 -0.23
N GLN A 130 16.74 4.20 -0.38
CA GLN A 130 17.72 5.15 0.14
C GLN A 130 17.19 6.10 1.21
N TYR A 131 15.93 5.96 1.65
CA TYR A 131 15.37 6.85 2.64
C TYR A 131 16.06 6.72 4.01
N ARG A 132 17.05 7.58 4.20
CA ARG A 132 17.42 8.16 5.48
C ARG A 132 16.44 9.32 5.67
N THR A 133 15.57 9.15 6.65
CA THR A 133 14.52 10.07 7.12
C THR A 133 14.65 11.53 6.68
N TYR A 134 13.76 11.97 5.79
CA TYR A 134 13.18 13.31 5.87
C TYR A 134 11.68 13.16 6.03
N VAL A 135 11.17 13.43 7.22
CA VAL A 135 9.73 13.55 7.41
C VAL A 135 9.34 14.88 6.78
N ASP A 136 9.04 14.89 5.49
CA ASP A 136 8.76 16.12 4.75
C ASP A 136 7.25 16.27 4.54
N GLU A 137 6.63 16.93 5.51
CA GLU A 137 5.84 18.14 5.26
C GLU A 137 4.71 18.04 4.20
N PHE A 138 3.74 17.14 4.37
CA PHE A 138 2.48 17.19 3.61
C PHE A 138 1.19 17.30 4.44
N ASP A 139 1.28 17.33 5.78
CA ASP A 139 0.09 17.37 6.65
C ASP A 139 -0.21 18.76 7.26
N THR A 140 0.68 19.75 7.14
CA THR A 140 0.56 21.00 7.92
C THR A 140 -0.23 22.13 7.25
N TRP A 141 -0.57 22.04 5.95
CA TRP A 141 -1.27 23.16 5.26
C TRP A 141 -2.80 23.06 5.20
N ARG A 142 -3.43 21.93 5.58
CA ARG A 142 -4.89 21.77 5.45
C ARG A 142 -5.71 22.31 6.64
N LEU A 143 -5.05 22.84 7.68
CA LEU A 143 -5.71 23.34 8.89
C LEU A 143 -5.76 24.88 9.00
N SER A 144 -5.26 25.63 8.00
CA SER A 144 -5.14 27.10 8.11
C SER A 144 -6.15 27.91 7.29
N SER A 145 -7.18 27.31 6.69
CA SER A 145 -8.13 28.06 5.83
C SER A 145 -9.53 28.28 6.41
N ASP A 146 -9.82 27.83 7.63
CA ASP A 146 -11.12 28.06 8.29
C ASP A 146 -10.96 28.81 9.61
N ARG A 147 -10.45 30.05 9.56
CA ARG A 147 -10.69 31.03 10.64
C ARG A 147 -10.41 32.47 10.24
N THR A 148 -11.33 33.08 9.48
CA THR A 148 -11.55 34.53 9.55
C THR A 148 -13.03 34.83 9.32
N SER A 149 -13.77 34.99 10.43
CA SER A 149 -14.89 35.93 10.54
C SER A 149 -14.42 37.10 11.38
#